data_AF-A0A2M8FSS7-F1
#
_entry.id   AF-A0A2M8FSS7-F1
#
_cell.length_a   1.000
_cell.length_b   1.000
_cell.length_c   1.000
_cell.angle_alpha   90.00
_cell.angle_beta   90.00
_cell.angle_gamma   90.00
#
_symmetry.space_group_name_H-M   'P 1'
#
loop_
_entity.id
_entity.type
_entity.pdbx_description
1 polymer ?
#
loop_
_entity_poly.entity_id
_entity_poly.type
_entity_poly.pdbx_seq_one_letter_code
_entity_poly.pdbx_strand_id
1 'polypeptide(L)'
;DIYYLKLANRVKELFIIEFNTINDFFESDDNFTSLSCFLTSYFEDVISGTNIWNTFVRKNKELYQKELPFYDIDEDYIHGEINHQDISFLLWYFINTIKEDYVTHPYNLIFDILPIRIMQIFEAEYETAPENEHLKKYYQVNPNETDLYSLRDTIGNILFRTYLFFPDTFLAFNEDTRQIIDTAKKEK
;
A
#
# COMPACT_ATOMS: atom_id res chain seq x y z
N ASP A 1 10.80 -0.74 10.95
CA ASP A 1 10.48 -0.95 12.37
C ASP A 1 10.46 -2.47 12.66
N ILE A 2 10.97 -2.94 13.80
CA ILE A 2 11.02 -4.40 14.11
C ILE A 2 9.62 -4.96 14.39
N TYR A 3 8.71 -4.18 14.98
CA TYR A 3 7.35 -4.60 15.29
C TYR A 3 6.58 -4.87 14.00
N TYR A 4 6.52 -3.88 13.11
CA TYR A 4 5.83 -4.01 11.82
C TYR A 4 6.50 -5.05 10.90
N LEU A 5 7.82 -5.26 11.00
CA LEU A 5 8.48 -6.37 10.29
C LEU A 5 7.96 -7.74 10.75
N LYS A 6 7.74 -7.94 12.06
CA LYS A 6 7.16 -9.20 12.57
C LYS A 6 5.72 -9.37 12.12
N LEU A 7 4.95 -8.27 12.07
CA LEU A 7 3.58 -8.30 11.58
C LEU A 7 3.52 -8.66 10.09
N ALA A 8 4.39 -8.06 9.27
CA ALA A 8 4.52 -8.41 7.86
C ALA A 8 4.89 -9.88 7.66
N ASN A 9 5.77 -10.45 8.50
CA ASN A 9 6.08 -11.88 8.43
C ASN A 9 4.86 -12.76 8.72
N ARG A 10 3.99 -12.40 9.66
CA ARG A 10 2.74 -13.13 9.92
C ARG A 10 1.77 -13.08 8.75
N VAL A 11 1.68 -11.92 8.08
CA VAL A 11 0.91 -11.78 6.85
C VAL A 11 1.51 -12.65 5.73
N LYS A 12 2.85 -12.71 5.62
CA LYS A 12 3.53 -13.57 4.65
C LYS A 12 3.26 -15.06 4.93
N GLU A 13 3.30 -15.48 6.18
CA GLU A 13 2.98 -16.86 6.59
C GLU A 13 1.56 -17.26 6.16
N LEU A 14 0.58 -16.36 6.29
CA LEU A 14 -0.78 -16.58 5.77
C LEU A 14 -0.77 -16.85 4.25
N PHE A 15 -0.04 -16.05 3.46
CA PHE A 15 0.06 -16.28 2.01
C PHE A 15 0.75 -17.59 1.64
N ILE A 16 1.76 -18.01 2.41
CA ILE A 16 2.41 -19.31 2.21
C ILE A 16 1.44 -20.46 2.51
N ILE A 17 0.61 -20.34 3.55
CA ILE A 17 -0.41 -21.34 3.88
C ILE A 17 -1.48 -21.41 2.78
N GLU A 18 -1.92 -20.25 2.29
CA GLU A 18 -2.93 -20.13 1.24
C GLU A 18 -2.36 -20.27 -0.18
N PHE A 19 -1.07 -20.62 -0.31
CA PHE A 19 -0.32 -20.60 -1.58
C PHE A 19 -1.05 -21.32 -2.72
N ASN A 20 -1.55 -22.52 -2.46
CA ASN A 20 -2.25 -23.32 -3.48
C ASN A 20 -3.52 -22.64 -4.00
N THR A 21 -4.15 -21.80 -3.20
CA THR A 21 -5.36 -21.04 -3.56
C THR A 21 -5.01 -19.80 -4.38
N ILE A 22 -3.80 -19.25 -4.21
CA ILE A 22 -3.45 -17.92 -4.71
C ILE A 22 -2.29 -17.91 -5.72
N ASN A 23 -1.65 -19.05 -5.99
CA ASN A 23 -0.47 -19.14 -6.86
C ASN A 23 -0.72 -18.60 -8.29
N ASP A 24 -1.95 -18.71 -8.81
CA ASP A 24 -2.30 -18.12 -10.12
C ASP A 24 -2.24 -16.58 -10.13
N PHE A 25 -2.13 -15.95 -8.96
CA PHE A 25 -1.99 -14.51 -8.79
C PHE A 25 -0.56 -14.02 -8.62
N PHE A 26 0.38 -14.90 -8.32
CA PHE A 26 1.73 -14.50 -7.93
C PHE A 26 2.79 -15.37 -8.62
N GLU A 27 3.77 -14.72 -9.23
CA GLU A 27 4.83 -15.41 -9.98
C GLU A 27 6.01 -15.88 -9.09
N SER A 28 6.15 -15.32 -7.88
CA SER A 28 7.30 -15.58 -7.00
C SER A 28 7.00 -15.35 -5.51
N ASP A 29 7.83 -15.92 -4.62
CA ASP A 29 7.80 -15.64 -3.16
C ASP A 29 8.20 -14.19 -2.82
N ASP A 30 8.94 -13.53 -3.70
CA ASP A 30 9.27 -12.11 -3.56
C ASP A 30 8.01 -11.24 -3.65
N ASN A 31 7.00 -11.67 -4.42
CA ASN A 31 5.72 -10.97 -4.49
C ASN A 31 4.93 -11.10 -3.19
N PHE A 32 4.96 -12.25 -2.51
CA PHE A 32 4.34 -12.38 -1.18
C PHE A 32 5.04 -11.50 -0.15
N THR A 33 6.37 -11.44 -0.19
CA THR A 33 7.15 -10.58 0.69
C THR A 33 6.75 -9.12 0.49
N SER A 34 6.71 -8.67 -0.76
CA SER A 34 6.36 -7.30 -1.12
C SER A 34 4.92 -6.95 -0.76
N LEU A 35 3.96 -7.83 -1.06
CA LEU A 35 2.56 -7.65 -0.69
C LEU A 35 2.36 -7.59 0.83
N SER A 36 3.06 -8.45 1.57
CA SER A 36 2.96 -8.47 3.03
C SER A 36 3.47 -7.16 3.65
N CYS A 37 4.59 -6.66 3.14
CA CYS A 37 5.10 -5.34 3.52
C CYS A 37 4.13 -4.22 3.14
N PHE A 38 3.55 -4.27 1.94
CA PHE A 38 2.60 -3.28 1.43
C PHE A 38 1.35 -3.18 2.31
N LEU A 39 0.70 -4.32 2.61
CA LEU A 39 -0.49 -4.35 3.46
C LEU A 39 -0.19 -3.97 4.91
N THR A 40 0.97 -4.39 5.43
CA THR A 40 1.39 -4.00 6.78
C THR A 40 1.72 -2.51 6.87
N SER A 41 2.22 -1.90 5.78
CA SER A 41 2.47 -0.46 5.72
C SER A 41 1.17 0.35 5.72
N TYR A 42 0.09 -0.19 5.14
CA TYR A 42 -1.26 0.39 5.30
C TYR A 42 -1.70 0.36 6.77
N PHE A 43 -1.55 -0.78 7.44
CA PHE A 43 -1.84 -0.88 8.87
C PHE A 43 -0.99 0.12 9.69
N GLU A 44 0.32 0.20 9.41
CA GLU A 44 1.22 1.17 10.04
C GLU A 44 0.83 2.62 9.76
N ASP A 45 0.36 2.95 8.55
CA ASP A 45 -0.14 4.29 8.20
C ASP A 45 -1.36 4.69 9.04
N VAL A 46 -2.30 3.77 9.21
CA VAL A 46 -3.51 3.99 10.05
C VAL A 46 -3.10 4.17 11.52
N ILE A 47 -2.37 3.22 12.09
CA ILE A 47 -1.92 3.29 13.49
C ILE A 47 -1.08 4.54 13.74
N SER A 48 -0.13 4.82 12.85
CA SER A 48 0.79 5.94 12.99
C SER A 48 0.20 7.23 12.43
N GLY A 49 -1.08 7.31 12.08
CA GLY A 49 -1.72 8.55 11.60
C GLY A 49 -0.93 9.31 10.53
N THR A 50 -0.26 8.62 9.59
CA THR A 50 0.48 9.30 8.52
C THR A 50 -0.44 9.84 7.43
N ASN A 51 -1.68 9.37 7.43
CA ASN A 51 -2.80 9.85 6.62
C ASN A 51 -2.61 9.69 5.10
N ILE A 52 -1.82 8.71 4.65
CA ILE A 52 -1.69 8.40 3.21
C ILE A 52 -3.00 7.82 2.70
N TRP A 53 -3.49 6.75 3.35
CA TRP A 53 -4.75 6.08 3.02
C TRP A 53 -5.96 6.98 3.22
N ASN A 54 -6.06 7.63 4.38
CA ASN A 54 -7.17 8.54 4.69
C ASN A 54 -7.26 9.69 3.67
N THR A 55 -6.11 10.16 3.17
CA THR A 55 -6.09 11.15 2.09
C THR A 55 -6.56 10.58 0.76
N PHE A 56 -6.15 9.34 0.43
CA PHE A 56 -6.64 8.64 -0.76
C PHE A 56 -8.18 8.51 -0.72
N VAL A 57 -8.74 7.96 0.37
CA VAL A 57 -10.19 7.77 0.53
C VAL A 57 -10.94 9.09 0.39
N ARG A 58 -10.47 10.13 1.08
CA ARG A 58 -11.07 11.48 1.00
C ARG A 58 -11.02 12.03 -0.42
N LYS A 59 -9.88 11.90 -1.12
CA LYS A 59 -9.73 12.39 -2.49
C LYS A 59 -10.58 11.61 -3.48
N ASN A 60 -10.69 10.29 -3.30
CA ASN A 60 -11.56 9.46 -4.11
C ASN A 60 -13.03 9.88 -3.93
N LYS A 61 -13.46 10.15 -2.69
CA LYS A 61 -14.81 10.66 -2.40
C LYS A 61 -15.05 12.05 -3.00
N GLU A 62 -14.10 12.96 -2.88
CA GLU A 62 -14.19 14.30 -3.49
C GLU A 62 -14.37 14.22 -5.02
N LEU A 63 -13.61 13.33 -5.69
CA LEU A 63 -13.60 13.23 -7.16
C LEU A 63 -14.75 12.39 -7.72
N TYR A 64 -15.09 11.28 -7.06
CA TYR A 64 -15.97 10.25 -7.61
C TYR A 64 -17.21 9.97 -6.77
N GLN A 65 -17.40 10.69 -5.65
CA GLN A 65 -18.52 10.49 -4.73
C GLN A 65 -18.60 9.08 -4.13
N LYS A 66 -17.46 8.37 -4.09
CA LYS A 66 -17.28 7.09 -3.42
C LYS A 66 -16.00 7.09 -2.59
N GLU A 67 -16.00 6.47 -1.43
CA GLU A 67 -14.83 6.30 -0.57
C GLU A 67 -13.77 5.44 -1.25
N LEU A 68 -14.21 4.36 -1.91
CA LEU A 68 -13.38 3.44 -2.66
C LEU A 68 -13.80 3.39 -4.14
N PRO A 69 -12.89 3.06 -5.09
CA PRO A 69 -13.22 3.09 -6.51
C PRO A 69 -14.40 2.21 -6.93
N PHE A 70 -14.45 0.95 -6.50
CA PHE A 70 -15.50 0.00 -6.89
C PHE A 70 -16.16 -0.73 -5.73
N TYR A 71 -15.51 -0.92 -4.58
CA TYR A 71 -16.18 -1.44 -3.40
C TYR A 71 -17.16 -0.43 -2.81
N ASP A 72 -18.29 -0.93 -2.34
CA ASP A 72 -19.23 -0.17 -1.54
C ASP A 72 -18.85 -0.30 -0.06
N ILE A 73 -19.04 0.77 0.70
CA ILE A 73 -18.88 0.76 2.15
C ILE A 73 -20.19 0.29 2.78
N ASP A 74 -20.08 -0.54 3.81
CA ASP A 74 -21.23 -0.99 4.61
C ASP A 74 -21.33 -0.20 5.92
N GLU A 75 -22.27 -0.60 6.77
CA GLU A 75 -22.51 0.02 8.08
C GLU A 75 -21.38 -0.22 9.09
N ASP A 76 -20.52 -1.21 8.84
CA ASP A 76 -19.37 -1.55 9.69
C ASP A 76 -18.09 -0.79 9.27
N TYR A 77 -18.14 0.00 8.18
CA TYR A 77 -17.00 0.80 7.72
C TYR A 77 -16.76 2.04 8.60
N ILE A 78 -15.64 2.05 9.33
CA ILE A 78 -15.26 3.15 10.22
C ILE A 78 -14.15 3.97 9.58
N HIS A 79 -14.45 5.25 9.32
CA HIS A 79 -13.52 6.17 8.69
C HIS A 79 -12.32 6.45 9.61
N GLY A 80 -11.11 6.33 9.05
CA GLY A 80 -9.87 6.56 9.79
C GLY A 80 -9.37 5.35 10.57
N GLU A 81 -10.10 4.24 10.56
CA GLU A 81 -9.70 2.96 11.12
C GLU A 81 -9.36 1.97 10.01
N ILE A 82 -8.91 0.78 10.40
CA ILE A 82 -8.70 -0.31 9.44
C ILE A 82 -10.03 -0.92 9.04
N ASN A 83 -10.25 -1.12 7.74
CA ASN A 83 -11.45 -1.78 7.22
C ASN A 83 -11.08 -2.94 6.29
N HIS A 84 -11.92 -3.98 6.25
CA HIS A 84 -11.68 -5.13 5.37
C HIS A 84 -11.80 -4.75 3.89
N GLN A 85 -12.71 -3.83 3.53
CA GLN A 85 -12.89 -3.32 2.16
C GLN A 85 -11.64 -2.56 1.66
N ASP A 86 -10.95 -1.87 2.57
CA ASP A 86 -9.68 -1.20 2.25
C ASP A 86 -8.61 -2.25 1.90
N ILE A 87 -8.53 -3.33 2.67
CA ILE A 87 -7.63 -4.46 2.38
C ILE A 87 -8.01 -5.15 1.06
N SER A 88 -9.30 -5.33 0.77
CA SER A 88 -9.78 -5.84 -0.53
C SER A 88 -9.33 -4.98 -1.70
N PHE A 89 -9.39 -3.66 -1.55
CA PHE A 89 -8.90 -2.72 -2.57
C PHE A 89 -7.39 -2.78 -2.72
N LEU A 90 -6.65 -2.70 -1.63
CA LEU A 90 -5.20 -2.72 -1.62
C LEU A 90 -4.64 -4.02 -2.21
N LEU A 91 -5.26 -5.16 -1.88
CA LEU A 91 -4.91 -6.46 -2.44
C LEU A 91 -5.18 -6.52 -3.95
N TRP A 92 -6.37 -6.09 -4.39
CA TRP A 92 -6.69 -6.00 -5.82
C TRP A 92 -5.70 -5.10 -6.55
N TYR A 93 -5.44 -3.92 -6.00
CA TYR A 93 -4.55 -2.94 -6.59
C TYR A 93 -3.15 -3.50 -6.77
N PHE A 94 -2.56 -4.05 -5.70
CA PHE A 94 -1.22 -4.63 -5.75
C PHE A 94 -1.10 -5.79 -6.75
N ILE A 95 -2.08 -6.70 -6.80
CA ILE A 95 -2.05 -7.82 -7.74
C ILE A 95 -2.11 -7.32 -9.19
N ASN A 96 -2.87 -6.27 -9.47
CA ASN A 96 -3.01 -5.73 -10.81
C ASN A 96 -1.84 -4.83 -11.24
N THR A 97 -1.03 -4.34 -10.31
CA THR A 97 0.20 -3.60 -10.65
C THR A 97 1.37 -4.53 -10.97
N ILE A 98 1.36 -5.78 -10.47
CA ILE A 98 2.41 -6.77 -10.78
C ILE A 98 2.08 -7.62 -12.01
N LYS A 99 0.82 -7.62 -12.48
CA LYS A 99 0.39 -8.36 -13.67
C LYS A 99 0.31 -7.44 -14.88
N GLU A 100 1.12 -7.71 -15.90
CA GLU A 100 1.16 -6.89 -17.12
C GLU A 100 0.12 -7.32 -18.17
N ASP A 101 -0.24 -8.60 -18.20
CA ASP A 101 -1.00 -9.19 -19.32
C ASP A 101 -2.52 -9.07 -19.17
N TYR A 102 -3.05 -9.01 -17.94
CA TYR A 102 -4.49 -8.95 -17.69
C TYR A 102 -4.84 -8.37 -16.33
N VAL A 103 -6.01 -7.73 -16.28
CA VAL A 103 -6.59 -7.20 -15.04
C VAL A 103 -7.49 -8.24 -14.41
N THR A 104 -7.22 -8.60 -13.16
CA THR A 104 -8.10 -9.44 -12.34
C THR A 104 -9.35 -8.65 -11.97
N HIS A 105 -10.51 -9.26 -12.14
CA HIS A 105 -11.78 -8.64 -11.77
C HIS A 105 -11.85 -8.34 -10.25
N PRO A 106 -12.35 -7.16 -9.83
CA PRO A 106 -12.39 -6.78 -8.41
C PRO A 106 -13.26 -7.67 -7.52
N TYR A 107 -14.34 -8.25 -8.06
CA TYR A 107 -15.19 -9.21 -7.34
C TYR A 107 -14.75 -10.67 -7.50
N ASN A 108 -13.45 -10.91 -7.66
CA ASN A 108 -12.91 -12.27 -7.54
C ASN A 108 -12.95 -12.69 -6.06
N LEU A 109 -13.38 -13.92 -5.80
CA LEU A 109 -13.53 -14.48 -4.45
C LEU A 109 -12.29 -14.32 -3.56
N ILE A 110 -11.08 -14.27 -4.14
CA ILE A 110 -9.85 -14.02 -3.39
C ILE A 110 -9.86 -12.68 -2.64
N PHE A 111 -10.48 -11.64 -3.23
CA PHE A 111 -10.61 -10.31 -2.64
C PHE A 111 -11.73 -10.21 -1.61
N ASP A 112 -12.53 -11.27 -1.43
CA ASP A 112 -13.50 -11.38 -0.36
C ASP A 112 -12.94 -12.22 0.80
N ILE A 113 -12.23 -13.31 0.50
CA ILE A 113 -11.75 -14.27 1.51
C ILE A 113 -10.47 -13.82 2.18
N LEU A 114 -9.44 -13.44 1.42
CA LEU A 114 -8.13 -13.11 2.01
C LEU A 114 -8.20 -11.88 2.93
N PRO A 115 -8.91 -10.80 2.57
CA PRO A 115 -8.99 -9.61 3.42
C PRO A 115 -9.55 -9.91 4.81
N ILE A 116 -10.53 -10.81 4.94
CA ILE A 116 -11.04 -11.26 6.24
C ILE A 116 -9.93 -11.90 7.09
N ARG A 117 -9.09 -12.75 6.50
CA ARG A 117 -7.97 -13.41 7.20
C ARG A 117 -6.87 -12.44 7.59
N ILE A 118 -6.56 -11.49 6.71
CA ILE A 118 -5.57 -10.44 6.99
C ILE A 118 -6.10 -9.51 8.10
N MET A 119 -7.38 -9.17 8.04
CA MET A 119 -8.04 -8.34 9.05
C MET A 119 -7.96 -8.98 10.43
N GLN A 120 -8.16 -10.30 10.56
CA GLN A 120 -7.97 -11.02 11.83
C GLN A 120 -6.55 -10.87 12.41
N ILE A 121 -5.53 -10.80 11.55
CA ILE A 121 -4.14 -10.56 11.98
C ILE A 121 -3.98 -9.12 12.49
N PHE A 122 -4.56 -8.14 11.78
CA PHE A 122 -4.47 -6.73 12.13
C PHE A 122 -5.29 -6.34 13.37
N GLU A 123 -6.53 -6.83 13.49
CA GLU A 123 -7.39 -6.60 14.66
C GLU A 123 -6.74 -7.09 15.95
N ALA A 124 -6.04 -8.23 15.90
CA ALA A 124 -5.32 -8.77 17.06
C ALA A 124 -4.22 -7.84 17.57
N GLU A 125 -3.71 -6.95 16.71
CA GLU A 125 -2.63 -6.01 17.03
C GLU A 125 -3.11 -4.56 17.14
N TYR A 126 -4.30 -4.22 16.63
CA TYR A 126 -4.78 -2.84 16.45
C TYR A 126 -4.69 -2.00 17.73
N GLU A 127 -5.11 -2.55 18.86
CA GLU A 127 -5.11 -1.86 20.16
C GLU A 127 -3.71 -1.72 20.82
N THR A 128 -2.73 -2.48 20.33
CA THR A 128 -1.40 -2.57 20.99
C THR A 128 -0.24 -2.15 20.08
N ALA A 129 -0.48 -1.98 18.79
CA ALA A 129 0.51 -1.56 17.81
C ALA A 129 1.06 -0.16 18.15
N PRO A 130 2.39 0.03 18.14
CA PRO A 130 3.00 1.32 18.48
C PRO A 130 2.94 2.30 17.31
N GLU A 131 2.61 3.57 17.59
CA GLU A 131 2.73 4.63 16.59
C GLU A 131 4.18 4.86 16.15
N ASN A 132 4.41 4.97 14.84
CA ASN A 132 5.72 5.31 14.28
C ASN A 132 5.88 6.82 14.08
N GLU A 133 6.29 7.51 15.13
CA GLU A 133 6.59 8.96 15.12
C GLU A 133 7.70 9.37 14.15
N HIS A 134 8.58 8.45 13.77
CA HIS A 134 9.62 8.73 12.79
C HIS A 134 9.05 8.74 11.38
N LEU A 135 8.13 7.84 11.07
CA LEU A 135 7.49 7.76 9.75
C LEU A 135 6.72 9.04 9.43
N LYS A 136 5.94 9.57 10.38
CA LYS A 136 5.19 10.84 10.25
C LYS A 136 6.06 11.99 9.72
N LYS A 137 7.31 12.08 10.16
CA LYS A 137 8.23 13.18 9.81
C LYS A 137 8.61 13.20 8.33
N TYR A 138 8.54 12.07 7.62
CA TYR A 138 8.89 12.00 6.20
C TYR A 138 7.81 12.59 5.28
N TYR A 139 6.59 12.76 5.78
CA TYR A 139 5.43 13.21 5.01
C TYR A 139 4.87 14.56 5.47
N GLN A 140 5.56 15.22 6.41
CA GLN A 140 5.17 16.53 6.92
C GLN A 140 6.09 17.62 6.37
N VAL A 141 5.52 18.77 6.06
CA VAL A 141 6.24 20.00 5.70
C VAL A 141 5.91 21.05 6.75
N ASN A 142 6.91 21.83 7.14
CA ASN A 142 6.66 23.01 7.97
C ASN A 142 5.77 23.99 7.19
N PRO A 143 4.64 24.48 7.75
CA PRO A 143 3.78 25.44 7.05
C PRO A 143 4.49 26.73 6.61
N ASN A 144 5.60 27.07 7.28
CA ASN A 144 6.45 28.21 6.94
C ASN A 144 7.69 27.81 6.14
N GLU A 145 7.71 26.62 5.54
CA GLU A 145 8.82 26.18 4.69
C GLU A 145 8.91 27.09 3.45
N THR A 146 10.13 27.55 3.18
CA THR A 146 10.43 28.43 2.04
C THR A 146 11.48 27.83 1.11
N ASP A 147 12.18 26.79 1.56
CA ASP A 147 13.11 26.06 0.72
C ASP A 147 12.37 25.15 -0.26
N LEU A 148 12.48 25.51 -1.54
CA LEU A 148 11.90 24.75 -2.65
C LEU A 148 12.45 23.32 -2.71
N TYR A 149 13.71 23.10 -2.34
CA TYR A 149 14.29 21.75 -2.38
C TYR A 149 13.67 20.85 -1.33
N SER A 150 13.55 21.33 -0.09
CA SER A 150 12.86 20.62 0.99
C SER A 150 11.41 20.28 0.61
N LEU A 151 10.66 21.23 0.02
CA LEU A 151 9.30 20.97 -0.45
C LEU A 151 9.27 19.92 -1.58
N ARG A 152 10.17 20.03 -2.55
CA ARG A 152 10.29 19.07 -3.66
C ARG A 152 10.58 17.67 -3.13
N ASP A 153 11.45 17.54 -2.13
CA ASP A 153 11.80 16.26 -1.54
C ASP A 153 10.62 15.63 -0.82
N THR A 154 9.83 16.41 -0.06
CA THR A 154 8.61 15.89 0.57
C THR A 154 7.56 15.47 -0.46
N ILE A 155 7.34 16.26 -1.51
CA ILE A 155 6.45 15.87 -2.62
C ILE A 155 6.94 14.58 -3.27
N GLY A 156 8.26 14.48 -3.51
CA GLY A 156 8.87 13.27 -4.05
C GLY A 156 8.69 12.06 -3.14
N ASN A 157 8.80 12.23 -1.82
CA ASN A 157 8.55 11.16 -0.86
C ASN A 157 7.09 10.70 -0.90
N ILE A 158 6.14 11.63 -0.95
CA ILE A 158 4.72 11.31 -1.02
C ILE A 158 4.41 10.54 -2.31
N LEU A 159 4.85 11.05 -3.47
CA LEU A 159 4.51 10.49 -4.79
C LEU A 159 5.25 9.19 -5.12
N PHE A 160 6.48 9.01 -4.64
CA PHE A 160 7.34 7.91 -5.09
C PHE A 160 7.85 7.01 -3.96
N ARG A 161 7.60 7.32 -2.68
CA ARG A 161 8.16 6.55 -1.56
C ARG A 161 7.15 6.19 -0.48
N THR A 162 5.87 6.45 -0.72
CA THR A 162 4.79 5.88 0.11
C THR A 162 4.52 4.45 -0.33
N TYR A 163 4.02 3.63 0.59
CA TYR A 163 3.67 2.25 0.26
C TYR A 163 2.60 2.22 -0.85
N LEU A 164 1.63 3.13 -0.84
CA LEU A 164 0.50 3.14 -1.77
C LEU A 164 0.92 3.32 -3.23
N PHE A 165 1.92 4.16 -3.49
CA PHE A 165 2.43 4.42 -4.85
C PHE A 165 3.71 3.65 -5.19
N PHE A 166 4.17 2.80 -4.27
CA PHE A 166 5.31 1.91 -4.51
C PHE A 166 5.05 0.96 -5.70
N PRO A 167 3.92 0.23 -5.77
CA PRO A 167 3.81 -0.86 -6.72
C PRO A 167 3.55 -0.41 -8.16
N ASP A 168 3.27 0.88 -8.39
CA ASP A 168 3.01 1.46 -9.71
C ASP A 168 3.98 2.61 -10.04
N THR A 169 3.78 3.78 -9.42
CA THR A 169 4.35 5.06 -9.78
C THR A 169 5.85 5.06 -9.53
N PHE A 170 6.28 4.49 -8.40
CA PHE A 170 7.70 4.35 -8.09
C PHE A 170 8.41 3.38 -9.03
N LEU A 171 7.82 2.21 -9.32
CA LEU A 171 8.44 1.23 -10.21
C LEU A 171 8.60 1.77 -11.62
N ALA A 172 7.55 2.40 -12.17
CA ALA A 172 7.61 3.07 -13.48
C ALA A 172 8.70 4.15 -13.51
N PHE A 173 8.71 5.04 -12.51
CA PHE A 173 9.74 6.09 -12.40
C PHE A 173 11.17 5.52 -12.35
N ASN A 174 11.37 4.43 -11.61
CA ASN A 174 12.68 3.80 -11.45
C ASN A 174 13.13 3.10 -12.73
N GLU A 175 12.21 2.47 -13.47
CA GLU A 175 12.49 1.90 -14.78
C GLU A 175 12.91 2.97 -15.78
N ASP A 176 12.13 4.04 -15.93
CA ASP A 176 12.44 5.16 -16.81
C ASP A 176 13.81 5.76 -16.50
N THR A 177 14.08 5.96 -15.20
CA THR A 177 15.37 6.49 -14.73
C THR A 177 16.54 5.58 -15.14
N ARG A 178 16.39 4.26 -15.00
CA ARG A 178 17.43 3.29 -15.42
C ARG A 178 17.64 3.32 -16.92
N GLN A 179 16.58 3.36 -17.72
CA GLN A 179 16.66 3.42 -19.18
C GLN A 179 17.41 4.67 -19.65
N ILE A 180 17.13 5.83 -19.04
CA ILE A 180 17.84 7.09 -19.33
C ILE A 180 19.33 6.98 -18.99
N ILE A 181 19.66 6.45 -17.80
CA ILE A 181 21.06 6.26 -17.36
C ILE A 181 21.82 5.33 -18.31
N ASP A 182 21.20 4.22 -18.69
CA ASP A 182 21.85 3.24 -19.57
C ASP A 182 22.02 3.76 -20.99
N THR A 183 21.09 4.61 -21.47
CA THR A 183 21.24 5.32 -22.73
C THR A 183 22.41 6.29 -22.68
N ALA A 184 22.49 7.12 -21.63
CA ALA A 184 23.59 8.06 -21.44
C ALA A 184 24.97 7.40 -21.28
N LYS A 185 25.02 6.16 -20.76
CA LYS A 185 26.26 5.36 -20.69
C LYS A 185 26.69 4.82 -22.06
N LYS A 186 25.74 4.47 -22.93
CA LYS A 186 26.02 3.95 -24.28
C LYS A 186 26.48 5.05 -25.25
N GLU A 187 26.15 6.31 -24.96
CA GLU A 187 26.54 7.49 -25.74
C GLU A 187 27.93 8.06 -25.36
N LYS A 188 28.59 7.49 -24.34
CA LYS A 188 29.96 7.83 -23.92
C LYS A 188 30.95 6.75 -24.34
#